data_AF-A0A564RZR8-F1
#
_entry.id   AF-A0A564RZR8-F1
#
_cell.length_a   1.000
_cell.length_b   1.000
_cell.length_c   1.000
_cell.angle_alpha   90.00
_cell.angle_beta   90.00
_cell.angle_gamma   90.00
#
_symmetry.space_group_name_H-M   'P 1'
#
loop_
_entity.id
_entity.type
_entity.pdbx_description
1 polymer ?
#
loop_
_entity_poly.entity_id
_entity_poly.type
_entity_poly.pdbx_seq_one_letter_code
_entity_poly.pdbx_strand_id
1 'polypeptide(L)'
;MKNVLCFGDSNTFGTDPADPGTRHPLDVRWPGRLASLLGDGWHVIEEGMSGRTSVFDNPLEPHRSGMEALPIVLQSHCPLDYAIVMLGTNDLKEMFNASSRIVAAGAEMVARAIRDYDYAGCGPAPRILLVSPIHIKPGVPYASFAQSAVERSHELSRWYRKAAERNGWMFLDAATVAEPSDLDKLHMDSEDHARLADAIAGILLADAAR
;
A
#
# COMPACT_ATOMS: atom_id res chain seq x y z
N MET A 1 -15.76 17.56 -0.85
CA MET A 1 -15.00 16.58 -0.04
C MET A 1 -14.23 15.71 -1.01
N LYS A 2 -12.92 15.55 -0.83
CA LYS A 2 -12.06 14.72 -1.69
C LYS A 2 -11.96 13.31 -1.12
N ASN A 3 -12.33 12.30 -1.89
CA ASN A 3 -12.27 10.90 -1.48
C ASN A 3 -10.90 10.30 -1.84
N VAL A 4 -10.19 9.76 -0.86
CA VAL A 4 -8.90 9.07 -1.06
C VAL A 4 -8.98 7.62 -0.60
N LEU A 5 -8.75 6.70 -1.53
CA LEU A 5 -8.65 5.28 -1.27
C LEU A 5 -7.23 4.92 -0.81
N CYS A 6 -7.10 4.29 0.36
CA CYS A 6 -5.85 3.70 0.85
C CYS A 6 -5.89 2.18 0.62
N PHE A 7 -5.39 1.71 -0.52
CA PHE A 7 -5.42 0.30 -0.90
C PHE A 7 -4.08 -0.38 -0.58
N GLY A 8 -4.07 -1.33 0.34
CA GLY A 8 -2.84 -2.02 0.71
C GLY A 8 -3.01 -3.27 1.56
N ASP A 9 -1.93 -3.68 2.21
CA ASP A 9 -1.84 -4.92 2.99
C ASP A 9 -1.94 -4.69 4.51
N SER A 10 -1.22 -5.49 5.31
CA SER A 10 -1.17 -5.38 6.77
C SER A 10 -0.62 -4.05 7.26
N ASN A 11 0.32 -3.43 6.53
CA ASN A 11 0.84 -2.11 6.88
C ASN A 11 -0.16 -0.99 6.59
N THR A 12 -1.15 -1.22 5.73
CA THR A 12 -2.31 -0.32 5.55
C THR A 12 -3.43 -0.63 6.53
N PHE A 13 -3.65 -1.90 6.85
CA PHE A 13 -4.54 -2.31 7.93
C PHE A 13 -4.09 -1.72 9.26
N GLY A 14 -2.78 -1.68 9.50
CA GLY A 14 -2.15 -1.26 10.75
C GLY A 14 -2.01 -2.43 11.72
N THR A 15 -1.46 -3.56 11.27
CA THR A 15 -1.12 -4.67 12.17
C THR A 15 -0.11 -4.20 13.22
N ASP A 16 -0.38 -4.48 14.49
CA ASP A 16 0.51 -4.11 15.58
C ASP A 16 1.66 -5.12 15.72
N PRO A 17 2.93 -4.72 15.56
CA PRO A 17 4.07 -5.62 15.71
C PRO A 17 4.31 -6.07 17.16
N ALA A 18 3.76 -5.36 18.16
CA ALA A 18 3.88 -5.72 19.58
C ALA A 18 2.83 -6.73 20.05
N ASP A 19 1.70 -6.82 19.34
CA ASP A 19 0.62 -7.77 19.63
C ASP A 19 0.10 -8.42 18.33
N PRO A 20 0.76 -9.48 17.85
CA PRO A 20 0.48 -10.08 16.54
C PRO A 20 -0.99 -10.46 16.34
N GLY A 21 -1.56 -10.02 15.23
CA GLY A 21 -2.97 -10.28 14.87
C GLY A 21 -3.94 -9.21 15.37
N THR A 22 -3.46 -8.22 16.12
CA THR A 22 -4.25 -7.05 16.49
C THR A 22 -4.03 -5.89 15.51
N ARG A 23 -4.81 -4.83 15.71
CA ARG A 23 -4.83 -3.64 14.86
C ARG A 23 -4.53 -2.41 15.70
N HIS A 24 -3.60 -1.59 15.24
CA HIS A 24 -3.36 -0.27 15.80
C HIS A 24 -4.65 0.57 15.81
N PRO A 25 -4.85 1.40 16.84
CA PRO A 25 -5.94 2.37 16.91
C PRO A 25 -6.01 3.30 15.68
N LEU A 26 -7.18 3.90 15.47
CA LEU A 26 -7.46 4.75 14.30
C LEU A 26 -6.47 5.93 14.19
N ASP A 27 -6.15 6.55 15.31
CA ASP A 27 -5.22 7.68 15.43
C ASP A 27 -3.74 7.30 15.36
N VAL A 28 -3.44 6.00 15.30
CA VAL A 28 -2.08 5.47 15.17
C VAL A 28 -1.80 5.04 13.73
N ARG A 29 -2.67 4.23 13.13
CA ARG A 29 -2.44 3.71 11.78
C ARG A 29 -2.43 4.83 10.73
N TRP A 30 -1.56 4.70 9.74
CA TRP A 30 -1.26 5.77 8.80
C TRP A 30 -2.48 6.31 8.02
N PRO A 31 -3.50 5.52 7.64
CA PRO A 31 -4.67 6.08 6.97
C PRO A 31 -5.53 6.98 7.87
N GLY A 32 -5.73 6.60 9.14
CA GLY A 32 -6.47 7.42 10.09
C GLY A 32 -5.70 8.69 10.50
N ARG A 33 -4.37 8.60 10.61
CA ARG A 33 -3.50 9.79 10.75
C ARG A 33 -3.57 10.69 9.52
N LEU A 34 -3.52 10.11 8.32
CA LEU A 34 -3.67 10.84 7.07
C LEU A 34 -4.99 11.61 7.04
N ALA A 35 -6.09 11.02 7.49
CA ALA A 35 -7.38 11.72 7.58
C ALA A 35 -7.31 12.97 8.46
N SER A 36 -6.67 12.85 9.62
CA SER A 36 -6.47 13.97 10.55
C SER A 36 -5.58 15.07 9.96
N LEU A 37 -4.52 14.70 9.23
CA LEU A 37 -3.59 15.63 8.59
C LEU A 37 -4.21 16.37 7.40
N LEU A 38 -5.08 15.70 6.64
CA LEU A 38 -5.76 16.29 5.49
C LEU A 38 -6.94 17.19 5.88
N GLY A 39 -7.58 16.90 7.02
CA GLY A 39 -8.69 17.67 7.58
C GLY A 39 -10.04 17.49 6.86
N ASP A 40 -11.04 18.26 7.28
CA ASP A 40 -12.47 18.10 6.93
C ASP A 40 -12.79 18.19 5.43
N GLY A 41 -11.85 18.70 4.63
CA GLY A 41 -11.97 18.74 3.17
C GLY A 41 -11.84 17.37 2.49
N TRP A 42 -11.39 16.36 3.22
CA TRP A 42 -11.03 15.03 2.72
C TRP A 42 -11.77 13.92 3.46
N HIS A 43 -11.95 12.80 2.78
CA HIS A 43 -12.49 11.57 3.33
C HIS A 43 -11.55 10.41 2.95
N VAL A 44 -10.95 9.80 3.95
CA VAL A 44 -9.99 8.69 3.77
C VAL A 44 -10.70 7.36 3.94
N ILE A 45 -10.56 6.51 2.93
CA ILE A 45 -11.16 5.18 2.88
C ILE A 45 -10.05 4.15 3.13
N GLU A 46 -10.14 3.43 4.26
CA GLU A 46 -9.15 2.43 4.65
C GLU A 46 -9.47 1.05 4.02
N GLU A 47 -8.72 0.65 3.01
CA GLU A 47 -8.82 -0.66 2.35
C GLU A 47 -7.51 -1.42 2.53
N GLY A 48 -7.11 -1.63 3.79
CA GLY A 48 -5.96 -2.43 4.17
C GLY A 48 -6.38 -3.84 4.59
N MET A 49 -5.68 -4.86 4.07
CA MET A 49 -5.99 -6.26 4.39
C MET A 49 -4.72 -7.08 4.59
N SER A 50 -4.53 -7.62 5.79
CA SER A 50 -3.35 -8.41 6.13
C SER A 50 -3.16 -9.59 5.16
N GLY A 51 -1.93 -9.71 4.66
CA GLY A 51 -1.56 -10.75 3.70
C GLY A 51 -1.95 -10.47 2.24
N ARG A 52 -2.59 -9.33 1.92
CA ARG A 52 -2.94 -8.97 0.54
C ARG A 52 -1.69 -8.92 -0.34
N THR A 53 -1.75 -9.60 -1.47
CA THR A 53 -0.76 -9.55 -2.56
C THR A 53 -1.24 -8.58 -3.64
N SER A 54 -0.40 -8.24 -4.62
CA SER A 54 -0.87 -7.49 -5.78
C SER A 54 -1.76 -8.34 -6.70
N VAL A 55 -1.19 -9.38 -7.31
CA VAL A 55 -1.83 -10.20 -8.35
C VAL A 55 -1.84 -11.70 -8.02
N PHE A 56 -1.10 -12.13 -7.00
CA PHE A 56 -0.87 -13.54 -6.72
C PHE A 56 -1.96 -14.14 -5.85
N ASP A 57 -2.48 -15.29 -6.24
CA ASP A 57 -3.33 -16.07 -5.34
C ASP A 57 -2.47 -16.94 -4.40
N ASN A 58 -2.77 -16.89 -3.10
CA ASN A 58 -2.18 -17.79 -2.12
C ASN A 58 -3.20 -18.88 -1.77
N PRO A 59 -3.04 -20.14 -2.22
CA PRO A 59 -3.99 -21.20 -1.88
C PRO A 59 -4.04 -21.53 -0.38
N LEU A 60 -2.99 -21.18 0.39
CA LEU A 60 -2.99 -21.33 1.85
C LEU A 60 -3.70 -20.17 2.57
N GLU A 61 -3.91 -19.07 1.86
CA GLU A 61 -4.49 -17.83 2.39
C GLU A 61 -5.38 -17.19 1.30
N PRO A 62 -6.51 -17.85 0.92
CA PRO A 62 -7.29 -17.50 -0.26
C PRO A 62 -7.93 -16.12 -0.15
N HIS A 63 -8.34 -15.58 -1.30
CA HIS A 63 -9.02 -14.28 -1.43
C HIS A 63 -8.16 -13.07 -1.04
N ARG A 64 -6.84 -13.20 -1.23
CA ARG A 64 -5.87 -12.15 -0.92
C ARG A 64 -5.25 -11.46 -2.11
N SER A 65 -5.66 -11.81 -3.33
CA SER A 65 -5.27 -11.07 -4.53
C SER A 65 -5.91 -9.68 -4.54
N GLY A 66 -5.08 -8.63 -4.57
CA GLY A 66 -5.54 -7.26 -4.70
C GLY A 66 -6.37 -7.06 -5.97
N MET A 67 -5.91 -7.62 -7.09
CA MET A 67 -6.64 -7.56 -8.37
C MET A 67 -8.05 -8.15 -8.30
N GLU A 68 -8.25 -9.25 -7.57
CA GLU A 68 -9.57 -9.87 -7.43
C GLU A 68 -10.50 -9.05 -6.51
N ALA A 69 -9.95 -8.33 -5.54
CA ALA A 69 -10.72 -7.48 -4.63
C ALA A 69 -11.19 -6.16 -5.29
N LEU A 70 -10.42 -5.63 -6.26
CA LEU A 70 -10.63 -4.30 -6.84
C LEU A 70 -12.06 -4.03 -7.35
N PRO A 71 -12.73 -4.92 -8.11
CA PRO A 71 -14.06 -4.62 -8.65
C PRO A 71 -15.07 -4.23 -7.56
N ILE A 72 -15.06 -4.97 -6.44
CA ILE A 72 -15.97 -4.72 -5.31
C ILE A 72 -15.60 -3.40 -4.62
N VAL A 73 -14.32 -3.18 -4.37
CA VAL A 73 -13.81 -1.97 -3.70
C VAL A 73 -14.15 -0.71 -4.51
N LEU A 74 -13.87 -0.71 -5.81
CA LEU A 74 -14.09 0.44 -6.68
C LEU A 74 -15.58 0.74 -6.87
N GLN A 75 -16.41 -0.29 -7.01
CA GLN A 75 -17.86 -0.11 -7.10
C GLN A 75 -18.47 0.42 -5.79
N SER A 76 -17.93 0.01 -4.64
CA SER A 76 -18.45 0.41 -3.33
C SER A 76 -18.08 1.84 -2.93
N HIS A 77 -16.96 2.37 -3.46
CA HIS A 77 -16.35 3.61 -2.98
C HIS A 77 -16.27 4.73 -4.02
N CYS A 78 -16.80 4.52 -5.24
CA CYS A 78 -16.90 5.60 -6.23
C CYS A 78 -17.84 6.73 -5.74
N PRO A 79 -17.53 8.02 -6.03
CA PRO A 79 -16.37 8.53 -6.74
C PRO A 79 -15.09 8.64 -5.89
N LEU A 80 -13.93 8.53 -6.54
CA LEU A 80 -12.61 8.69 -5.93
C LEU A 80 -11.85 9.84 -6.59
N ASP A 81 -11.21 10.68 -5.78
CA ASP A 81 -10.30 11.74 -6.26
C ASP A 81 -8.85 11.24 -6.30
N TYR A 82 -8.48 10.41 -5.32
CA TYR A 82 -7.14 9.85 -5.16
C TYR A 82 -7.20 8.36 -4.82
N ALA A 83 -6.19 7.62 -5.27
CA ALA A 83 -5.94 6.25 -4.82
C ALA A 83 -4.45 6.05 -4.52
N ILE A 84 -4.17 5.58 -3.31
CA ILE A 84 -2.85 5.21 -2.82
C ILE A 84 -2.76 3.69 -2.91
N VAL A 85 -1.76 3.18 -3.62
CA VAL A 85 -1.50 1.74 -3.73
C VAL A 85 -0.17 1.43 -3.06
N MET A 86 -0.21 0.74 -1.94
CA MET A 86 0.97 0.24 -1.22
C MET A 86 0.84 -1.27 -1.04
N LEU A 87 1.37 -2.02 -1.99
CA LEU A 87 1.38 -3.49 -2.04
C LEU A 87 2.75 -3.96 -2.50
N GLY A 88 3.00 -5.27 -2.39
CA GLY A 88 4.22 -5.92 -2.86
C GLY A 88 4.99 -6.67 -1.78
N THR A 89 4.75 -6.38 -0.50
CA THR A 89 5.39 -7.10 0.61
C THR A 89 5.03 -8.58 0.54
N ASN A 90 3.75 -8.93 0.47
CA ASN A 90 3.32 -10.33 0.43
C ASN A 90 3.66 -11.07 -0.86
N ASP A 91 3.88 -10.34 -1.96
CA ASP A 91 4.36 -10.89 -3.23
C ASP A 91 5.81 -11.42 -3.12
N LEU A 92 6.55 -10.99 -2.09
CA LEU A 92 7.90 -11.50 -1.78
C LEU A 92 7.89 -12.83 -1.02
N LYS A 93 6.72 -13.35 -0.63
CA LYS A 93 6.61 -14.68 -0.03
C LYS A 93 7.30 -15.72 -0.92
N GLU A 94 8.00 -16.65 -0.29
CA GLU A 94 8.89 -17.61 -0.96
C GLU A 94 8.15 -18.42 -2.02
N MET A 95 6.91 -18.82 -1.73
CA MET A 95 6.09 -19.64 -2.62
C MET A 95 5.83 -19.01 -4.00
N PHE A 96 5.84 -17.68 -4.11
CA PHE A 96 5.63 -17.00 -5.39
C PHE A 96 6.91 -16.87 -6.20
N ASN A 97 8.07 -16.93 -5.54
CA ASN A 97 9.40 -16.79 -6.15
C ASN A 97 9.50 -15.61 -7.14
N ALA A 98 8.77 -14.52 -6.88
CA ALA A 98 8.68 -13.38 -7.78
C ALA A 98 9.94 -12.51 -7.68
N SER A 99 10.51 -12.10 -8.82
CA SER A 99 11.57 -11.09 -8.81
C SER A 99 11.01 -9.71 -8.42
N SER A 100 11.85 -8.81 -7.90
CA SER A 100 11.47 -7.45 -7.53
C SER A 100 10.80 -6.67 -8.67
N ARG A 101 11.20 -6.96 -9.92
CA ARG A 101 10.57 -6.42 -11.13
C ARG A 101 9.15 -6.95 -11.37
N ILE A 102 8.90 -8.24 -11.10
CA ILE A 102 7.57 -8.85 -11.21
C ILE A 102 6.66 -8.32 -10.11
N VAL A 103 7.16 -8.18 -8.88
CA VAL A 103 6.41 -7.57 -7.77
C VAL A 103 5.95 -6.15 -8.12
N ALA A 104 6.85 -5.33 -8.69
CA ALA A 104 6.49 -3.98 -9.16
C ALA A 104 5.47 -3.98 -10.30
N ALA A 105 5.59 -4.92 -11.25
CA ALA A 105 4.61 -5.06 -12.32
C ALA A 105 3.21 -5.42 -11.79
N GLY A 106 3.14 -6.26 -10.75
CA GLY A 106 1.88 -6.60 -10.11
C GLY A 106 1.21 -5.41 -9.41
N ALA A 107 1.96 -4.63 -8.64
CA ALA A 107 1.43 -3.39 -8.04
C ALA A 107 1.05 -2.34 -9.10
N GLU A 108 1.81 -2.24 -10.19
CA GLU A 108 1.43 -1.43 -11.34
C GLU A 108 0.11 -1.90 -11.97
N MET A 109 -0.10 -3.21 -12.12
CA MET A 109 -1.37 -3.75 -12.65
C MET A 109 -2.56 -3.34 -11.78
N VAL A 110 -2.41 -3.42 -10.45
CA VAL A 110 -3.43 -2.94 -9.49
C VAL A 110 -3.72 -1.45 -9.71
N ALA A 111 -2.68 -0.62 -9.75
CA ALA A 111 -2.83 0.82 -9.95
C ALA A 111 -3.44 1.18 -11.32
N ARG A 112 -3.08 0.45 -12.38
CA ARG A 112 -3.68 0.60 -13.72
C ARG A 112 -5.15 0.23 -13.68
N ALA A 113 -5.50 -0.89 -13.05
CA ALA A 113 -6.89 -1.33 -12.94
C ALA A 113 -7.76 -0.31 -12.19
N ILE A 114 -7.25 0.34 -11.14
CA ILE A 114 -7.93 1.46 -10.48
C ILE A 114 -8.14 2.64 -11.43
N ARG A 115 -7.10 3.03 -12.18
CA ARG A 115 -7.14 4.16 -13.11
C ARG A 115 -8.06 3.90 -14.32
N ASP A 116 -8.03 2.69 -14.85
CA ASP A 116 -8.74 2.25 -16.05
C ASP A 116 -10.16 1.75 -15.75
N TYR A 117 -10.55 1.69 -14.48
CA TYR A 117 -11.89 1.27 -14.08
C TYR A 117 -12.95 2.18 -14.72
N ASP A 118 -14.05 1.56 -15.17
CA ASP A 118 -15.20 2.32 -15.65
C ASP A 118 -15.99 2.84 -14.45
N TYR A 119 -15.72 4.08 -14.08
CA TYR A 119 -16.44 4.77 -13.01
C TYR A 119 -17.91 5.10 -13.36
N ALA A 120 -18.44 4.63 -14.50
CA ALA A 120 -19.87 4.65 -14.84
C ALA A 120 -20.57 6.01 -14.66
N GLY A 121 -19.83 7.11 -14.86
CA GLY A 121 -20.33 8.48 -14.69
C GLY A 121 -20.27 9.04 -13.27
N CYS A 122 -19.79 8.28 -12.28
CA CYS A 122 -19.56 8.78 -10.91
C CYS A 122 -18.48 9.87 -10.85
N GLY A 123 -17.51 9.86 -11.77
CA GLY A 123 -16.46 10.87 -11.85
C GLY A 123 -15.34 10.46 -12.80
N PRO A 124 -14.31 11.31 -12.97
CA PRO A 124 -13.08 10.91 -13.65
C PRO A 124 -12.34 9.85 -12.84
N ALA A 125 -11.38 9.19 -13.48
CA ALA A 125 -10.46 8.29 -12.78
C ALA A 125 -9.66 9.05 -11.71
N PRO A 126 -9.40 8.43 -10.54
CA PRO A 126 -8.64 9.06 -9.47
C PRO A 126 -7.18 9.25 -9.85
N ARG A 127 -6.54 10.22 -9.21
CA ARG A 127 -5.09 10.41 -9.28
C ARG A 127 -4.39 9.32 -8.48
N ILE A 128 -3.35 8.73 -9.05
CA ILE A 128 -2.64 7.60 -8.44
C ILE A 128 -1.39 8.07 -7.70
N LEU A 129 -1.25 7.63 -6.45
CA LEU A 129 0.01 7.58 -5.72
C LEU A 129 0.45 6.12 -5.58
N LEU A 130 1.48 5.74 -6.33
CA LEU A 130 2.09 4.41 -6.22
C LEU A 130 3.18 4.45 -5.15
N VAL A 131 3.05 3.61 -4.12
CA VAL A 131 3.98 3.55 -2.99
C VAL A 131 4.74 2.24 -3.02
N SER A 132 6.07 2.30 -3.16
CA SER A 132 6.93 1.15 -2.86
C SER A 132 6.88 0.90 -1.35
N PRO A 133 6.61 -0.34 -0.89
CA PRO A 133 6.48 -0.62 0.54
C PRO A 133 7.81 -0.44 1.27
N ILE A 134 7.74 -0.40 2.61
CA ILE A 134 8.92 -0.45 3.48
C ILE A 134 9.73 -1.72 3.23
N HIS A 135 11.01 -1.69 3.62
CA HIS A 135 11.86 -2.88 3.54
C HIS A 135 11.40 -3.96 4.53
N ILE A 136 11.84 -5.20 4.29
CA ILE A 136 11.75 -6.29 5.26
C ILE A 136 13.11 -6.38 5.97
N LYS A 137 13.13 -6.44 7.31
CA LYS A 137 14.37 -6.58 8.07
C LYS A 137 14.85 -8.04 8.11
N PRO A 138 16.18 -8.29 8.23
CA PRO A 138 16.71 -9.64 8.46
C PRO A 138 16.10 -10.31 9.70
N GLY A 139 15.89 -11.63 9.62
CA GLY A 139 15.35 -12.41 10.72
C GLY A 139 13.84 -12.33 10.89
N VAL A 140 13.10 -11.96 9.83
CA VAL A 140 11.64 -11.99 9.80
C VAL A 140 11.11 -13.37 10.26
N PRO A 141 10.24 -13.43 11.29
CA PRO A 141 9.87 -14.69 11.94
C PRO A 141 8.76 -15.45 11.20
N TYR A 142 8.19 -14.85 10.16
CA TYR A 142 7.09 -15.43 9.38
C TYR A 142 7.62 -16.45 8.37
N ALA A 143 7.22 -17.71 8.53
CA ALA A 143 7.71 -18.84 7.71
C ALA A 143 7.50 -18.68 6.18
N SER A 144 6.57 -17.82 5.75
CA SER A 144 6.36 -17.53 4.33
C SER A 144 7.44 -16.66 3.70
N PHE A 145 8.32 -16.05 4.49
CA PHE A 145 9.36 -15.14 4.03
C PHE A 145 10.76 -15.76 4.23
N ALA A 146 11.45 -15.99 3.12
CA ALA A 146 12.85 -16.38 3.13
C ALA A 146 13.77 -15.14 3.25
N GLN A 147 15.04 -15.36 3.60
CA GLN A 147 16.04 -14.28 3.64
C GLN A 147 16.17 -13.51 2.32
N SER A 148 15.91 -14.16 1.18
CA SER A 148 15.89 -13.52 -0.15
C SER A 148 14.78 -12.46 -0.30
N ALA A 149 13.75 -12.47 0.55
CA ALA A 149 12.72 -11.43 0.57
C ALA A 149 13.28 -10.10 1.07
N VAL A 150 14.23 -10.12 2.01
CA VAL A 150 14.94 -8.92 2.51
C VAL A 150 15.63 -8.23 1.34
N GLU A 151 16.52 -8.94 0.65
CA GLU A 151 17.28 -8.41 -0.50
C GLU A 151 16.34 -7.89 -1.60
N ARG A 152 15.31 -8.67 -1.96
CA ARG A 152 14.34 -8.26 -2.99
C ARG A 152 13.50 -7.04 -2.57
N SER A 153 13.22 -6.86 -1.28
CA SER A 153 12.47 -5.68 -0.79
C SER A 153 13.24 -4.38 -1.04
N HIS A 154 14.57 -4.39 -0.84
CA HIS A 154 15.45 -3.25 -1.13
C HIS A 154 15.55 -2.89 -2.61
N GLU A 155 15.13 -3.79 -3.51
CA GLU A 155 15.12 -3.54 -4.94
C GLU A 155 13.78 -3.05 -5.48
N LEU A 156 12.71 -2.99 -4.67
CA LEU A 156 11.37 -2.65 -5.17
C LEU A 156 11.31 -1.21 -5.69
N SER A 157 11.79 -0.25 -4.90
CA SER A 157 11.65 1.18 -5.14
C SER A 157 12.06 1.62 -6.55
N ARG A 158 13.21 1.13 -7.06
CA ARG A 158 13.69 1.46 -8.42
C ARG A 158 12.71 1.03 -9.52
N TRP A 159 11.99 -0.07 -9.31
CA TRP A 159 11.03 -0.59 -10.30
C TRP A 159 9.67 0.10 -10.17
N TYR A 160 9.22 0.38 -8.94
CA TYR A 160 7.99 1.13 -8.70
C TYR A 160 8.11 2.57 -9.24
N ARG A 161 9.25 3.22 -9.03
CA ARG A 161 9.54 4.55 -9.59
C ARG A 161 9.43 4.56 -11.12
N LYS A 162 10.07 3.60 -11.79
CA LYS A 162 9.99 3.45 -13.26
C LYS A 162 8.55 3.21 -13.73
N ALA A 163 7.76 2.46 -12.98
CA ALA A 163 6.35 2.24 -13.30
C ALA A 163 5.56 3.54 -13.15
N ALA A 164 5.71 4.27 -12.04
CA ALA A 164 5.03 5.54 -11.82
C ALA A 164 5.39 6.59 -12.89
N GLU A 165 6.68 6.75 -13.21
CA GLU A 165 7.17 7.67 -14.25
C GLU A 165 6.56 7.35 -15.62
N ARG A 166 6.54 6.08 -16.02
CA ARG A 166 5.97 5.65 -17.31
C ARG A 166 4.47 5.96 -17.43
N ASN A 167 3.75 5.95 -16.32
CA ASN A 167 2.30 6.18 -16.28
C ASN A 167 1.92 7.62 -15.89
N GLY A 168 2.90 8.48 -15.58
CA GLY A 168 2.65 9.85 -15.12
C GLY A 168 1.99 9.93 -13.74
N TRP A 169 2.25 8.95 -12.86
CA TRP A 169 1.69 8.89 -11.51
C TRP A 169 2.61 9.53 -10.47
N MET A 170 2.04 9.87 -9.32
CA MET A 170 2.82 10.23 -8.13
C MET A 170 3.50 8.97 -7.58
N PHE A 171 4.66 9.16 -6.95
CA PHE A 171 5.47 8.07 -6.41
C PHE A 171 6.00 8.42 -5.02
N LEU A 172 5.99 7.43 -4.12
CA LEU A 172 6.68 7.48 -2.84
C LEU A 172 7.44 6.16 -2.62
N ASP A 173 8.66 6.28 -2.10
CA ASP A 173 9.39 5.15 -1.53
C ASP A 173 9.20 5.15 -0.02
N ALA A 174 8.31 4.29 0.50
CA ALA A 174 8.00 4.28 1.93
C ALA A 174 9.24 3.98 2.78
N ALA A 175 10.19 3.19 2.26
CA ALA A 175 11.41 2.86 2.96
C ALA A 175 12.38 4.04 3.18
N THR A 176 12.13 5.20 2.55
CA THR A 176 12.88 6.43 2.80
C THR A 176 12.35 7.26 3.98
N VAL A 177 11.15 6.94 4.47
CA VAL A 177 10.48 7.69 5.54
C VAL A 177 10.06 6.81 6.72
N ALA A 178 9.90 5.51 6.50
CA ALA A 178 9.44 4.56 7.49
C ALA A 178 10.21 3.22 7.39
N GLU A 179 10.34 2.52 8.50
CA GLU A 179 10.96 1.21 8.58
C GLU A 179 10.08 0.18 9.33
N PRO A 180 10.32 -1.14 9.17
CA PRO A 180 9.64 -2.12 9.99
C PRO A 180 10.20 -2.14 11.41
N SER A 181 9.34 -2.44 12.38
CA SER A 181 9.69 -2.63 13.78
C SER A 181 10.70 -3.76 13.97
N ASP A 182 11.53 -3.64 15.01
CA ASP A 182 12.43 -4.71 15.40
C ASP A 182 11.73 -5.92 16.04
N LEU A 183 10.45 -5.81 16.38
CA LEU A 183 9.67 -6.87 17.03
C LEU A 183 9.36 -8.03 16.06
N ASP A 184 8.95 -7.72 14.83
CA ASP A 184 8.58 -8.72 13.83
C ASP A 184 9.27 -8.54 12.46
N LYS A 185 10.08 -7.50 12.30
CA LYS A 185 10.87 -7.21 11.10
C LYS A 185 10.04 -6.97 9.82
N LEU A 186 8.73 -6.79 9.94
CA LEU A 186 7.80 -6.69 8.80
C LEU A 186 6.82 -5.52 8.91
N HIS A 187 6.27 -5.25 10.09
CA HIS A 187 5.23 -4.23 10.28
C HIS A 187 5.79 -2.97 10.93
N MET A 188 5.21 -1.81 10.59
CA MET A 188 5.58 -0.52 11.20
C MET A 188 5.09 -0.43 12.63
N ASP A 189 5.82 0.30 13.47
CA ASP A 189 5.28 0.75 14.75
C ASP A 189 4.51 2.08 14.61
N SER A 190 4.05 2.62 15.74
CA SER A 190 3.30 3.88 15.77
C SER A 190 4.07 5.09 15.21
N GLU A 191 5.40 5.12 15.37
CA GLU A 191 6.23 6.23 14.90
C GLU A 191 6.39 6.17 13.39
N ASP A 192 6.69 4.99 12.84
CA ASP A 192 6.83 4.79 11.40
C ASP A 192 5.49 4.94 10.66
N HIS A 193 4.36 4.55 11.28
CA HIS A 193 3.03 4.91 10.79
C HIS A 193 2.80 6.42 10.70
N ALA A 194 3.29 7.20 11.67
CA ALA A 194 3.17 8.66 11.65
C ALA A 194 4.02 9.28 10.54
N ARG A 195 5.29 8.86 10.40
CA ARG A 195 6.19 9.37 9.34
C ARG A 195 5.65 9.10 7.94
N LEU A 196 5.10 7.91 7.71
CA LEU A 196 4.48 7.57 6.43
C LEU A 196 3.25 8.44 6.15
N ALA A 197 2.39 8.66 7.16
CA ALA A 197 1.22 9.53 7.02
C ALA A 197 1.60 10.97 6.66
N ASP A 198 2.60 11.54 7.34
CA ASP A 198 3.09 12.90 7.08
C ASP A 198 3.61 13.05 5.64
N ALA A 199 4.41 12.08 5.17
CA ALA A 199 4.94 12.08 3.81
C ALA A 199 3.83 12.01 2.76
N ILE A 200 2.85 11.13 2.95
CA ILE A 200 1.70 10.99 2.03
C ILE A 200 0.85 12.26 2.05
N ALA A 201 0.54 12.81 3.23
CA ALA A 201 -0.25 14.04 3.36
C ALA A 201 0.40 15.20 2.61
N GLY A 202 1.72 15.37 2.75
CA GLY A 202 2.49 16.39 2.03
C GLY A 202 2.37 16.27 0.50
N ILE A 203 2.46 15.04 -0.04
CA ILE A 203 2.29 14.79 -1.48
C ILE A 203 0.88 15.16 -1.94
N LEU A 204 -0.16 14.69 -1.24
CA LEU A 204 -1.55 14.92 -1.65
C LEU A 204 -1.96 16.38 -1.55
N LEU A 205 -1.54 17.08 -0.50
CA LEU A 205 -1.85 18.51 -0.32
C LEU A 205 -1.13 19.38 -1.36
N ALA A 206 0.15 19.08 -1.65
CA ALA A 206 0.91 19.81 -2.67
C ALA A 206 0.34 19.61 -4.07
N ASP A 207 -0.21 18.43 -4.36
CA ASP A 207 -0.84 18.12 -5.62
C ASP A 207 -2.24 18.75 -5.75
N ALA A 208 -3.03 18.73 -4.68
CA ALA A 208 -4.37 19.32 -4.64
C ALA A 208 -4.38 20.87 -4.69
N ALA A 209 -3.23 21.51 -4.48
CA ALA A 209 -3.05 22.95 -4.58
C ALA A 209 -2.67 23.45 -5.99
N ARG A 210 -2.43 22.53 -6.93
CA ARG A 210 -2.15 22.84 -8.35
C ARG A 210 -3.45 22.99 -9.14
#